data_AF-A0A8D8BVV3-F1
#
_entry.id   AF-A0A8D8BVV3-F1
#
_cell.length_a   1.000
_cell.length_b   1.000
_cell.length_c   1.000
_cell.angle_alpha   90.00
_cell.angle_beta   90.00
_cell.angle_gamma   90.00
#
_symmetry.space_group_name_H-M   'P 1'
#
loop_
_entity.id
_entity.type
_entity.pdbx_description
1 polymer ?
#
loop_
_entity_poly.entity_id
_entity_poly.type
_entity_poly.pdbx_seq_one_letter_code
_entity_poly.pdbx_strand_id
1 'polypeptide(L)'
;MNKVCLNVLVGVPGAGKTTFCQRILECLILKESSIRLIHICFDDFIKFDAKIDLENSSFKGKRKRLLELIEEIVQNIKITNEAKLEEINHILYEEFQQKVAIDLAETPSNYLILIDDNMYYRSMRYRVFQIARRLGTGYFQTYCEVSLERAKSRNSKRSNTVPEEVISRMFYKLEKPDERICRWEKNTLILSNSSDPLDIILNTTLNCLERPVKPLEAHETTNPVEQSLVHKVDLMLRKVVGEMIKQQKEPLNSGEVKLFAEGLLSKRKLALEDLRAGLVEIDPERVTGEQIQTWLQ
;
A
#
# COMPACT_ATOMS: atom_id res chain seq x y z
N MET A 1 -16.22 -20.92 -2.65
CA MET A 1 -14.98 -20.39 -2.05
C MET A 1 -15.24 -19.00 -1.53
N ASN A 2 -14.57 -18.61 -0.44
CA ASN A 2 -14.69 -17.26 0.11
C ASN A 2 -14.13 -16.22 -0.87
N LYS A 3 -14.79 -15.07 -0.98
CA LYS A 3 -14.27 -13.92 -1.73
C LYS A 3 -13.58 -12.99 -0.74
N VAL A 4 -12.38 -12.53 -1.08
CA VAL A 4 -11.60 -11.62 -0.24
C VAL A 4 -11.38 -10.32 -1.00
N CYS A 5 -11.46 -9.19 -0.30
CA CYS A 5 -11.09 -7.88 -0.80
C CYS A 5 -10.07 -7.24 0.14
N LEU A 6 -8.96 -6.76 -0.42
CA LEU A 6 -7.95 -6.01 0.32
C LEU A 6 -8.24 -4.51 0.17
N ASN A 7 -8.36 -3.81 1.29
CA ASN A 7 -8.42 -2.36 1.33
C ASN A 7 -7.14 -1.81 1.97
N VAL A 8 -6.38 -1.04 1.20
CA VAL A 8 -5.15 -0.41 1.68
C VAL A 8 -5.43 1.01 2.13
N LEU A 9 -5.16 1.31 3.40
CA LEU A 9 -5.30 2.67 3.92
C LEU A 9 -4.06 3.49 3.62
N VAL A 10 -4.27 4.71 3.13
CA VAL A 10 -3.21 5.64 2.76
C VAL A 10 -3.41 6.93 3.55
N GLY A 11 -2.34 7.43 4.16
CA GLY A 11 -2.37 8.73 4.82
C GLY A 11 -1.32 8.84 5.92
N VAL A 12 -0.94 10.07 6.24
CA VAL A 12 0.03 10.37 7.29
C VAL A 12 -0.52 10.06 8.70
N PRO A 13 0.34 9.99 9.75
CA PRO A 13 -0.12 10.03 11.12
C PRO A 13 -1.06 11.22 11.37
N GLY A 14 -2.16 10.99 12.07
CA GLY A 14 -3.21 12.00 12.28
C GLY A 14 -4.21 12.18 11.12
N ALA A 15 -4.08 11.46 10.00
CA ALA A 15 -5.04 11.52 8.90
C ALA A 15 -6.44 10.97 9.25
N GLY A 16 -6.53 10.05 10.21
CA GLY A 16 -7.80 9.47 10.67
C GLY A 16 -8.07 8.03 10.22
N LYS A 17 -7.06 7.31 9.74
CA LYS A 17 -7.16 5.90 9.29
C LYS A 17 -7.80 4.97 10.34
N THR A 18 -7.30 4.98 11.57
CA THR A 18 -7.84 4.13 12.65
C THR A 18 -9.29 4.47 12.98
N THR A 19 -9.63 5.76 13.03
CA THR A 19 -11.03 6.23 13.20
C THR A 19 -11.90 5.77 12.03
N PHE A 20 -11.36 5.76 10.82
CA PHE A 20 -12.03 5.23 9.65
C PHE A 20 -12.29 3.71 9.76
N CYS A 21 -11.33 2.91 10.24
CA CYS A 21 -11.54 1.47 10.49
C CYS A 21 -12.69 1.21 11.47
N GLN A 22 -12.71 1.94 12.59
CA GLN A 22 -13.77 1.82 13.61
C GLN A 22 -15.14 2.14 13.01
N ARG A 23 -15.23 3.22 12.23
CA ARG A 23 -16.46 3.62 11.54
C ARG A 23 -16.95 2.56 10.54
N ILE A 24 -16.05 1.89 9.81
CA ILE A 24 -16.45 0.78 8.92
C ILE A 24 -17.07 -0.36 9.71
N LEU A 25 -16.48 -0.74 10.84
CA LEU A 25 -17.00 -1.80 11.69
C LEU A 25 -18.42 -1.46 12.17
N GLU A 26 -18.63 -0.24 12.68
CA GLU A 26 -19.96 0.26 13.08
C GLU A 26 -20.95 0.23 11.91
N CYS A 27 -20.53 0.65 10.72
CA CYS A 27 -21.37 0.66 9.53
C CYS A 27 -21.80 -0.74 9.09
N LEU A 28 -20.89 -1.72 9.15
CA LEU A 28 -21.19 -3.12 8.83
C LEU A 28 -22.22 -3.72 9.79
N ILE A 29 -22.08 -3.43 11.09
CA ILE A 29 -23.02 -3.88 12.13
C ILE A 29 -24.40 -3.24 11.92
N LEU A 30 -24.45 -1.92 11.76
CA LEU A 30 -25.72 -1.18 11.60
C LEU A 30 -26.51 -1.57 10.35
N LYS A 31 -25.82 -2.06 9.30
CA LYS A 31 -26.43 -2.47 8.04
C LYS A 31 -26.68 -3.97 7.93
N GLU A 32 -26.40 -4.73 8.99
CA GLU A 32 -26.48 -6.20 8.99
C GLU A 32 -25.75 -6.81 7.78
N SER A 33 -24.61 -6.22 7.43
CA SER A 33 -23.84 -6.64 6.26
C SER A 33 -23.26 -8.03 6.47
N SER A 34 -23.34 -8.88 5.45
CA SER A 34 -22.72 -10.22 5.46
C SER A 34 -21.20 -10.19 5.25
N ILE A 35 -20.61 -9.00 5.07
CA ILE A 35 -19.15 -8.84 4.92
C ILE A 35 -18.48 -8.98 6.28
N ARG A 36 -17.55 -9.93 6.36
CA ARG A 36 -16.70 -10.16 7.54
C ARG A 36 -15.47 -9.26 7.48
N LEU A 37 -15.30 -8.42 8.49
CA LEU A 37 -14.20 -7.45 8.57
C LEU A 37 -13.00 -8.05 9.31
N ILE A 38 -11.81 -7.91 8.74
CA ILE A 38 -10.54 -8.21 9.39
C ILE A 38 -9.71 -6.93 9.36
N HIS A 39 -9.29 -6.42 10.51
CA HIS A 39 -8.45 -5.22 10.60
C HIS A 39 -7.04 -5.61 11.03
N ILE A 40 -6.05 -5.22 10.21
CA ILE A 40 -4.63 -5.46 10.47
C ILE A 40 -3.93 -4.10 10.52
N CYS A 41 -3.64 -3.63 11.73
CA CYS A 41 -2.92 -2.38 11.98
C CYS A 41 -1.43 -2.65 12.18
N PHE A 42 -0.58 -2.14 11.29
CA PHE A 42 0.86 -2.40 11.32
C PHE A 42 1.52 -1.87 12.59
N ASP A 43 0.99 -0.79 13.19
CA ASP A 43 1.50 -0.23 14.46
C ASP A 43 1.26 -1.17 15.67
N ASP A 44 0.31 -2.11 15.57
CA ASP A 44 0.06 -3.11 16.61
C ASP A 44 1.14 -4.20 16.59
N PHE A 45 1.52 -4.66 15.39
CA PHE A 45 2.52 -5.71 15.17
C PHE A 45 3.95 -5.18 15.23
N ILE A 46 4.19 -3.96 14.77
CA ILE A 46 5.53 -3.41 14.62
C ILE A 46 5.65 -2.12 15.44
N LYS A 47 6.23 -2.22 16.62
CA LYS A 47 6.53 -1.04 17.45
C LYS A 47 7.65 -0.25 16.80
N PHE A 48 7.38 1.03 16.55
CA PHE A 48 8.37 1.99 16.07
C PHE A 48 9.37 2.29 17.19
N ASP A 49 10.65 2.00 16.97
CA ASP A 49 11.72 2.38 17.88
C ASP A 49 12.61 3.43 17.20
N ALA A 50 12.36 4.69 17.57
CA ALA A 50 13.05 5.85 17.02
C ALA A 50 14.59 5.79 17.16
N LYS A 51 15.14 4.98 18.08
CA LYS A 51 16.60 4.84 18.27
C LYS A 51 17.22 3.76 17.37
N ILE A 52 16.46 2.73 16.99
CA ILE A 52 16.95 1.58 16.20
C ILE A 52 16.70 1.81 14.69
N ASP A 53 15.65 2.56 14.35
CA ASP A 53 15.16 2.67 12.97
C ASP A 53 15.98 3.60 12.04
N LEU A 54 16.99 4.28 12.57
CA LEU A 54 18.00 5.00 11.77
C LEU A 54 18.82 4.04 10.86
N GLU A 55 18.85 2.75 11.20
CA GLU A 55 19.51 1.69 10.42
C GLU A 55 18.54 0.75 9.65
N ASN A 56 17.35 1.23 9.27
CA ASN A 56 16.48 0.84 8.12
C ASN A 56 16.22 -0.64 7.70
N SER A 57 16.87 -1.67 8.24
CA SER A 57 16.82 -3.06 7.75
C SER A 57 15.81 -3.92 8.50
N SER A 58 15.77 -3.81 9.84
CA SER A 58 14.90 -4.62 10.70
C SER A 58 13.41 -4.32 10.51
N PHE A 59 13.01 -3.04 10.54
CA PHE A 59 11.61 -2.62 10.34
C PHE A 59 11.08 -3.01 8.95
N LYS A 60 11.91 -2.89 7.92
CA LYS A 60 11.58 -3.30 6.56
C LYS A 60 11.43 -4.82 6.45
N GLY A 61 12.28 -5.59 7.14
CA GLY A 61 12.20 -7.04 7.25
C GLY A 61 10.91 -7.49 7.93
N LYS A 62 10.59 -6.92 9.10
CA LYS A 62 9.34 -7.18 9.83
C LYS A 62 8.09 -6.85 9.01
N ARG A 63 8.09 -5.71 8.31
CA ARG A 63 6.98 -5.35 7.40
C ARG A 63 6.82 -6.37 6.27
N LYS A 64 7.93 -6.81 5.66
CA LYS A 64 7.91 -7.84 4.61
C LYS A 64 7.33 -9.14 5.15
N ARG A 65 7.79 -9.58 6.32
CA ARG A 65 7.34 -10.80 6.98
C ARG A 65 5.84 -10.75 7.32
N LEU A 66 5.35 -9.63 7.85
CA LEU A 66 3.93 -9.46 8.11
C LEU A 66 3.09 -9.52 6.82
N LEU A 67 3.57 -8.94 5.72
CA LEU A 67 2.90 -9.05 4.42
C LEU A 67 2.86 -10.50 3.88
N GLU A 68 3.92 -11.29 4.10
CA GLU A 68 3.93 -12.71 3.75
C GLU A 68 2.86 -13.48 4.55
N LEU A 69 2.76 -13.22 5.86
CA LEU A 69 1.72 -13.82 6.70
C LEU A 69 0.30 -13.38 6.30
N ILE A 70 0.12 -12.11 5.90
CA ILE A 70 -1.17 -11.63 5.35
C ILE A 70 -1.52 -12.38 4.07
N GLU A 71 -0.55 -12.62 3.19
CA GLU A 71 -0.77 -13.42 1.98
C GLU A 71 -1.21 -14.85 2.32
N GLU A 72 -0.55 -15.50 3.29
CA GLU A 72 -0.95 -16.82 3.79
C GLU A 72 -2.36 -16.81 4.43
N ILE A 73 -2.70 -15.78 5.19
CA ILE A 73 -4.05 -15.59 5.75
C ILE A 73 -5.09 -15.55 4.63
N VAL A 74 -4.87 -14.74 3.59
CA VAL A 74 -5.80 -14.60 2.47
C VAL A 74 -5.97 -15.93 1.75
N GLN A 75 -4.88 -16.67 1.50
CA GLN A 75 -4.94 -17.99 0.87
C GLN A 75 -5.82 -18.95 1.68
N ASN A 76 -5.60 -19.03 2.98
CA ASN A 76 -6.30 -19.97 3.85
C ASN A 76 -7.74 -19.56 4.16
N ILE A 77 -8.08 -18.26 4.13
CA ILE A 77 -9.47 -17.79 4.12
C ILE A 77 -10.20 -18.30 2.87
N LYS A 78 -9.59 -18.20 1.69
CA LYS A 78 -10.26 -18.60 0.43
C LYS A 78 -10.67 -20.07 0.37
N ILE A 79 -9.88 -20.94 1.01
CA ILE A 79 -10.10 -22.40 1.06
C ILE A 79 -10.70 -22.88 2.39
N THR A 80 -11.01 -21.98 3.32
CA THR A 80 -11.58 -22.30 4.64
C THR A 80 -10.69 -23.26 5.45
N ASN A 81 -9.39 -23.02 5.47
CA ASN A 81 -8.42 -23.85 6.21
C ASN A 81 -8.16 -23.27 7.62
N GLU A 82 -9.04 -23.60 8.55
CA GLU A 82 -9.01 -23.10 9.93
C GLU A 82 -7.72 -23.49 10.67
N ALA A 83 -7.31 -24.77 10.59
CA ALA A 83 -6.10 -25.26 11.24
C ALA A 83 -4.85 -24.45 10.81
N LYS A 84 -4.74 -24.12 9.52
CA LYS A 84 -3.61 -23.30 9.04
C LYS A 84 -3.69 -21.85 9.51
N LEU A 85 -4.88 -21.29 9.66
CA LEU A 85 -5.05 -19.94 10.22
C LEU A 85 -4.67 -19.89 11.70
N GLU A 86 -4.96 -20.94 12.47
CA GLU A 86 -4.50 -21.07 13.85
C GLU A 86 -2.98 -21.14 13.93
N GLU A 87 -2.33 -21.96 13.09
CA GLU A 87 -0.86 -21.99 12.98
C GLU A 87 -0.27 -20.61 12.66
N ILE A 88 -0.85 -19.89 11.70
CA ILE A 88 -0.41 -18.53 11.36
C ILE A 88 -0.59 -17.59 12.55
N ASN A 89 -1.67 -17.71 13.31
CA ASN A 89 -1.88 -16.92 14.53
C ASN A 89 -0.88 -17.25 15.64
N HIS A 90 -0.41 -18.49 15.74
CA HIS A 90 0.70 -18.86 16.62
C HIS A 90 1.99 -18.17 16.19
N ILE A 91 2.33 -18.20 14.89
CA ILE A 91 3.50 -17.52 14.33
C ILE A 91 3.43 -16.01 14.56
N LEU A 92 2.27 -15.39 14.34
CA LEU A 92 2.06 -13.96 14.59
C LEU A 92 2.30 -13.61 16.06
N TYR A 93 1.80 -14.44 16.98
CA TYR A 93 2.03 -14.23 18.40
C TYR A 93 3.51 -14.37 18.78
N GLU A 94 4.21 -15.38 18.27
CA GLU A 94 5.63 -15.58 18.53
C GLU A 94 6.49 -14.43 17.97
N GLU A 95 6.30 -14.04 16.72
CA GLU A 95 7.13 -13.05 16.02
C GLU A 95 6.77 -11.59 16.37
N PHE A 96 5.50 -11.30 16.68
CA PHE A 96 4.98 -9.94 16.84
C PHE A 96 4.21 -9.68 18.13
N GLN A 97 4.00 -10.70 18.98
CA GLN A 97 3.23 -10.60 20.23
C GLN A 97 1.79 -10.10 20.01
N GLN A 98 1.24 -10.36 18.82
CA GLN A 98 -0.09 -9.92 18.41
C GLN A 98 -0.76 -11.00 17.58
N LYS A 99 -2.10 -11.08 17.63
CA LYS A 99 -2.91 -12.03 16.83
C LYS A 99 -3.87 -11.27 15.91
N VAL A 100 -4.35 -11.96 14.87
CA VAL A 100 -5.43 -11.48 14.01
C VAL A 100 -6.69 -12.29 14.33
N ALA A 101 -7.77 -11.59 14.69
CA ALA A 101 -9.07 -12.22 14.84
C ALA A 101 -9.64 -12.55 13.45
N ILE A 102 -9.83 -13.84 13.18
CA ILE A 102 -10.39 -14.34 11.92
C ILE A 102 -11.52 -15.28 12.29
N ASP A 103 -12.74 -14.87 11.94
CA ASP A 103 -13.93 -15.69 12.13
C ASP A 103 -14.37 -16.23 10.77
N LEU A 104 -14.12 -17.52 10.53
CA LEU A 104 -14.49 -18.19 9.30
C LEU A 104 -15.98 -18.57 9.33
N ALA A 105 -16.71 -18.15 8.29
CA ALA A 105 -18.06 -18.63 8.06
C ALA A 105 -18.09 -20.11 7.67
N GLU A 106 -19.11 -20.82 8.15
CA GLU A 106 -19.48 -22.17 7.71
C GLU A 106 -19.85 -22.23 6.21
N THR A 107 -20.33 -21.11 5.66
CA THR A 107 -20.73 -20.98 4.25
C THR A 107 -19.89 -19.94 3.51
N PRO A 108 -19.73 -20.07 2.17
CA PRO A 108 -18.97 -19.12 1.38
C PRO A 108 -19.39 -17.66 1.63
N SER A 109 -18.45 -16.86 2.12
CA SER A 109 -18.70 -15.48 2.57
C SER A 109 -17.73 -14.47 1.95
N ASN A 110 -18.06 -13.19 2.11
CA ASN A 110 -17.25 -12.06 1.67
C ASN A 110 -16.41 -11.54 2.84
N TYR A 111 -15.11 -11.37 2.63
CA TYR A 111 -14.18 -10.85 3.61
C TYR A 111 -13.57 -9.53 3.12
N LEU A 112 -13.55 -8.53 3.99
CA LEU A 112 -12.84 -7.28 3.78
C LEU A 112 -11.67 -7.22 4.75
N ILE A 113 -10.45 -7.18 4.23
CA ILE A 113 -9.24 -7.01 5.03
C ILE A 113 -8.78 -5.56 4.92
N LEU A 114 -8.84 -4.82 6.03
CA LEU A 114 -8.29 -3.48 6.15
C LEU A 114 -6.81 -3.57 6.52
N ILE A 115 -5.96 -3.04 5.65
CA ILE A 115 -4.51 -2.97 5.83
C ILE A 115 -4.17 -1.54 6.26
N ASP A 116 -4.07 -1.34 7.58
CA ASP A 116 -3.82 -0.04 8.21
C ASP A 116 -2.32 0.13 8.48
N ASP A 117 -1.64 0.74 7.50
CA ASP A 117 -0.30 1.31 7.62
C ASP A 117 -0.40 2.74 7.02
N ASN A 118 0.64 3.57 7.14
CA ASN A 118 0.65 4.89 6.53
C ASN A 118 0.69 4.83 4.99
N MET A 119 1.29 3.78 4.43
CA MET A 119 1.34 3.48 2.99
C MET A 119 1.74 4.68 2.11
N TYR A 120 2.65 5.50 2.63
CA TYR A 120 2.97 6.79 2.06
C TYR A 120 3.82 6.71 0.79
N TYR A 121 4.54 5.60 0.59
CA TYR A 121 5.16 5.27 -0.69
C TYR A 121 4.24 4.36 -1.52
N ARG A 122 4.14 4.64 -2.81
CA ARG A 122 3.42 3.86 -3.82
C ARG A 122 3.88 2.40 -3.86
N SER A 123 5.18 2.14 -3.68
CA SER A 123 5.71 0.77 -3.61
C SER A 123 5.18 -0.06 -2.44
N MET A 124 4.84 0.57 -1.32
CA MET A 124 4.23 -0.15 -0.19
C MET A 124 2.85 -0.66 -0.58
N ARG A 125 2.05 0.20 -1.22
CA ARG A 125 0.71 -0.12 -1.74
C ARG A 125 0.78 -1.16 -2.85
N TYR A 126 1.79 -1.05 -3.70
CA TYR A 126 2.00 -1.96 -4.81
C TYR A 126 2.27 -3.39 -4.36
N ARG A 127 3.03 -3.59 -3.27
CA ARG A 127 3.26 -4.93 -2.70
C ARG A 127 1.95 -5.62 -2.32
N VAL A 128 0.99 -4.88 -1.78
CA VAL A 128 -0.34 -5.41 -1.46
C VAL A 128 -1.16 -5.66 -2.74
N PHE A 129 -1.09 -4.75 -3.71
CA PHE A 129 -1.72 -4.97 -5.03
C PHE A 129 -1.21 -6.26 -5.68
N GLN A 130 0.09 -6.55 -5.58
CA GLN A 130 0.69 -7.79 -6.08
C GLN A 130 0.14 -9.04 -5.38
N ILE A 131 -0.09 -8.99 -4.05
CA ILE A 131 -0.76 -10.06 -3.32
C ILE A 131 -2.17 -10.25 -3.89
N ALA A 132 -2.93 -9.16 -4.03
CA ALA A 132 -4.29 -9.23 -4.56
C ALA A 132 -4.34 -9.83 -5.97
N ARG A 133 -3.36 -9.45 -6.81
CA ARG A 133 -3.20 -9.98 -8.15
C ARG A 133 -2.86 -11.47 -8.16
N ARG A 134 -1.86 -11.91 -7.40
CA ARG A 134 -1.47 -13.33 -7.31
C ARG A 134 -2.62 -14.21 -6.85
N LEU A 135 -3.37 -13.72 -5.87
CA LEU A 135 -4.43 -14.50 -5.23
C LEU A 135 -5.79 -14.31 -5.88
N GLY A 136 -5.95 -13.45 -6.88
CA GLY A 136 -7.25 -13.16 -7.49
C GLY A 136 -8.26 -12.65 -6.46
N THR A 137 -7.93 -11.58 -5.75
CA THR A 137 -8.81 -10.92 -4.77
C THR A 137 -9.26 -9.55 -5.24
N GLY A 138 -10.34 -9.02 -4.64
CA GLY A 138 -10.66 -7.61 -4.77
C GLY A 138 -9.54 -6.74 -4.20
N TYR A 139 -9.35 -5.54 -4.77
CA TYR A 139 -8.37 -4.57 -4.29
C TYR A 139 -8.87 -3.14 -4.52
N PHE A 140 -8.76 -2.32 -3.49
CA PHE A 140 -8.89 -0.87 -3.58
C PHE A 140 -8.08 -0.17 -2.49
N GLN A 141 -7.90 1.13 -2.66
CA GLN A 141 -7.20 2.00 -1.74
C GLN A 141 -8.19 2.98 -1.11
N THR A 142 -7.99 3.32 0.15
CA THR A 142 -8.66 4.45 0.80
C THR A 142 -7.62 5.48 1.21
N TYR A 143 -7.58 6.60 0.49
CA TYR A 143 -6.75 7.74 0.84
C TYR A 143 -7.48 8.66 1.82
N CYS A 144 -7.01 8.68 3.07
CA CYS A 144 -7.43 9.65 4.07
C CYS A 144 -6.68 10.97 3.81
N GLU A 145 -7.25 11.83 2.98
CA GLU A 145 -6.70 13.14 2.68
C GLU A 145 -6.89 14.10 3.87
N VAL A 146 -5.82 14.82 4.20
CA VAL A 146 -5.79 15.74 5.33
C VAL A 146 -4.78 16.84 5.03
N SER A 147 -5.03 18.07 5.48
CA SER A 147 -4.01 19.12 5.48
C SER A 147 -2.94 18.84 6.53
N LEU A 148 -1.69 19.29 6.31
CA LEU A 148 -0.61 19.16 7.29
C LEU A 148 -1.00 19.67 8.69
N GLU A 149 -1.63 20.84 8.79
CA GLU A 149 -2.00 21.43 10.08
C GLU A 149 -3.04 20.59 10.84
N ARG A 150 -4.06 20.09 10.15
CA ARG A 150 -5.03 19.16 10.75
C ARG A 150 -4.37 17.85 11.17
N ALA A 151 -3.41 17.33 10.41
CA ALA A 151 -2.69 16.10 10.77
C ALA A 151 -1.87 16.30 12.05
N LYS A 152 -1.13 17.41 12.16
CA LYS A 152 -0.37 17.79 13.36
C LYS A 152 -1.27 18.00 14.57
N SER A 153 -2.34 18.78 14.41
CA SER A 153 -3.33 19.06 15.46
C SER A 153 -4.03 17.80 15.99
N ARG A 154 -4.30 16.83 15.11
CA ARG A 154 -4.83 15.52 15.53
C ARG A 154 -3.77 14.65 16.18
N ASN A 155 -2.54 14.69 15.68
CA ASN A 155 -1.44 13.92 16.25
C ASN A 155 -1.09 14.33 17.67
N SER A 156 -1.09 15.63 17.99
CA SER A 156 -0.79 16.11 19.35
C SER A 156 -1.77 15.61 20.42
N LYS A 157 -2.95 15.13 20.01
CA LYS A 157 -3.98 14.57 20.89
C LYS A 157 -3.92 13.04 20.99
N ARG A 158 -3.02 12.37 20.27
CA ARG A 158 -2.85 10.90 20.32
C ARG A 158 -2.06 10.50 21.55
N SER A 159 -2.33 9.33 22.10
CA SER A 159 -1.50 8.72 23.15
C SER A 159 -0.07 8.44 22.68
N ASN A 160 0.06 7.94 21.45
CA ASN A 160 1.34 7.69 20.78
C ASN A 160 1.60 8.80 19.75
N THR A 161 2.10 9.94 20.23
CA THR A 161 2.43 11.09 19.38
C THR A 161 3.69 10.83 18.57
N VAL A 162 3.66 11.18 17.29
CA VAL A 162 4.85 11.23 16.43
C VAL A 162 5.39 12.66 16.40
N PRO A 163 6.71 12.92 16.41
CA PRO A 163 7.25 14.27 16.33
C PRO A 163 6.74 15.03 15.09
N GLU A 164 6.47 16.33 15.22
CA GLU A 164 5.87 17.12 14.14
C GLU A 164 6.75 17.18 12.88
N GLU A 165 8.07 17.15 13.05
CA GLU A 165 9.03 17.13 11.94
C GLU A 165 8.91 15.83 11.14
N VAL A 166 8.63 14.70 11.82
CA VAL A 166 8.41 13.41 11.17
C VAL A 166 7.11 13.45 10.37
N ILE A 167 6.04 14.03 10.91
CA ILE A 167 4.75 14.16 10.20
C ILE A 167 4.92 15.06 8.98
N SER A 168 5.58 16.20 9.13
CA SER A 168 5.86 17.12 8.03
C SER A 168 6.65 16.42 6.93
N ARG A 169 7.72 15.70 7.31
CA ARG A 169 8.52 14.90 6.37
C ARG A 169 7.69 13.82 5.67
N MET A 170 6.82 13.11 6.40
CA MET A 170 5.95 12.10 5.81
C MET A 170 4.89 12.71 4.88
N PHE A 171 4.37 13.89 5.21
CA PHE A 171 3.39 14.61 4.40
C PHE A 171 3.97 14.99 3.05
N TYR A 172 5.17 15.58 3.01
CA TYR A 172 5.81 15.95 1.75
C TYR A 172 6.34 14.75 0.96
N LYS A 173 6.64 13.63 1.63
CA LYS A 173 7.03 12.37 0.97
C LYS A 173 5.86 11.51 0.51
N LEU A 174 4.63 11.86 0.88
CA LEU A 174 3.45 11.09 0.52
C LEU A 174 3.23 11.13 -1.00
N GLU A 175 3.42 9.99 -1.64
CA GLU A 175 3.08 9.78 -3.04
C GLU A 175 1.58 9.54 -3.13
N LYS A 176 0.80 10.63 -3.31
CA LYS A 176 -0.66 10.57 -3.41
C LYS A 176 -1.07 9.54 -4.48
N PRO A 177 -2.08 8.68 -4.22
CA PRO A 177 -2.54 7.75 -5.24
C PRO A 177 -3.09 8.52 -6.45
N ASP A 178 -2.69 8.11 -7.65
CA ASP A 178 -3.11 8.76 -8.90
C ASP A 178 -3.14 7.74 -10.04
N GLU A 179 -4.34 7.45 -10.52
CA GLU A 179 -4.56 6.47 -11.59
C GLU A 179 -3.94 6.88 -12.93
N ARG A 180 -3.73 8.18 -13.14
CA ARG A 180 -3.11 8.73 -14.35
C ARG A 180 -1.62 8.40 -14.40
N ILE A 181 -1.00 8.29 -13.22
CA ILE A 181 0.40 7.88 -13.06
C ILE A 181 0.50 6.35 -13.07
N CYS A 182 -0.38 5.68 -12.34
CA CYS A 182 -0.35 4.23 -12.18
C CYS A 182 -1.76 3.65 -12.28
N ARG A 183 -2.09 3.04 -13.43
CA ARG A 183 -3.43 2.49 -13.72
C ARG A 183 -3.93 1.47 -12.68
N TRP A 184 -3.05 0.79 -11.96
CA TRP A 184 -3.44 -0.14 -10.89
C TRP A 184 -4.01 0.57 -9.66
N GLU A 185 -3.81 1.89 -9.52
CA GLU A 185 -4.38 2.74 -8.48
C GLU A 185 -5.80 3.24 -8.79
N LYS A 186 -6.39 2.83 -9.92
CA LYS A 186 -7.74 3.25 -10.39
C LYS A 186 -8.86 3.09 -9.35
N ASN A 187 -8.75 2.08 -8.49
CA ASN A 187 -9.70 1.87 -7.40
C ASN A 187 -9.24 2.62 -6.15
N THR A 188 -9.13 3.95 -6.21
CA THR A 188 -8.84 4.78 -5.04
C THR A 188 -10.07 5.56 -4.61
N LEU A 189 -10.44 5.43 -3.34
CA LEU A 189 -11.41 6.29 -2.67
C LEU A 189 -10.68 7.36 -1.89
N ILE A 190 -11.05 8.62 -2.08
CA ILE A 190 -10.48 9.76 -1.35
C ILE A 190 -11.48 10.20 -0.30
N LEU A 191 -11.06 10.18 0.97
CA LEU A 191 -11.83 10.61 2.12
C LEU A 191 -11.18 11.86 2.71
N SER A 192 -11.88 12.99 2.67
CA SER A 192 -11.40 14.27 3.16
C SER A 192 -12.08 14.71 4.45
N ASN A 193 -13.27 14.15 4.73
CA ASN A 193 -14.13 14.57 5.82
C ASN A 193 -14.57 13.40 6.69
N SER A 194 -14.73 13.66 7.98
CA SER A 194 -15.29 12.69 8.92
C SER A 194 -16.76 12.35 8.64
N SER A 195 -17.44 13.13 7.79
CA SER A 195 -18.83 12.89 7.37
C SER A 195 -18.94 12.13 6.07
N ASP A 196 -17.83 11.72 5.45
CA ASP A 196 -17.89 11.01 4.17
C ASP A 196 -18.73 9.73 4.32
N PRO A 197 -19.66 9.45 3.36
CA PRO A 197 -20.61 8.36 3.47
C PRO A 197 -19.89 7.03 3.35
N LEU A 198 -20.01 6.19 4.37
CA LEU A 198 -19.31 4.90 4.44
C LEU A 198 -19.90 3.86 3.47
N ASP A 199 -21.09 4.10 2.95
CA ASP A 199 -21.77 3.28 1.94
C ASP A 199 -20.91 3.09 0.69
N ILE A 200 -20.12 4.11 0.35
CA ILE A 200 -19.19 4.04 -0.78
C ILE A 200 -18.14 2.93 -0.57
N ILE A 201 -17.74 2.65 0.67
CA ILE A 201 -16.79 1.59 1.00
C ILE A 201 -17.41 0.23 0.76
N LEU A 202 -18.65 0.02 1.22
CA LEU A 202 -19.37 -1.25 1.04
C LEU A 202 -19.61 -1.53 -0.44
N ASN A 203 -20.11 -0.53 -1.17
CA ASN A 203 -20.32 -0.64 -2.61
C ASN A 203 -19.02 -0.90 -3.36
N THR A 204 -17.93 -0.21 -3.00
CA THR A 204 -16.61 -0.44 -3.60
C THR A 204 -16.08 -1.83 -3.29
N THR A 205 -16.27 -2.30 -2.05
CA THR A 205 -15.88 -3.64 -1.62
C THR A 205 -16.60 -4.69 -2.46
N LEU A 206 -17.93 -4.62 -2.57
CA LEU A 206 -18.72 -5.54 -3.38
C LEU A 206 -18.32 -5.49 -4.87
N ASN A 207 -18.12 -4.29 -5.42
CA ASN A 207 -17.65 -4.12 -6.79
C ASN A 207 -16.28 -4.76 -7.03
N CYS A 208 -15.34 -4.64 -6.07
CA CYS A 208 -14.02 -5.25 -6.16
C CYS A 208 -14.06 -6.76 -5.96
N LEU A 209 -14.96 -7.28 -5.13
CA LEU A 209 -15.17 -8.72 -4.95
C LEU A 209 -15.71 -9.39 -6.22
N GLU A 210 -16.57 -8.70 -6.99
CA GLU A 210 -17.06 -9.19 -8.29
C GLU A 210 -16.04 -9.00 -9.43
N ARG A 211 -15.05 -8.13 -9.25
CA ARG A 211 -14.00 -7.84 -10.23
C ARG A 211 -12.61 -7.99 -9.60
N PRO A 212 -12.24 -9.21 -9.17
CA PRO A 212 -10.95 -9.44 -8.56
C PRO A 212 -9.82 -9.03 -9.51
N VAL A 213 -8.71 -8.59 -8.94
CA VAL A 213 -7.50 -8.32 -9.71
C VAL A 213 -7.06 -9.65 -10.32
N LYS A 214 -7.22 -9.80 -11.63
CA LYS A 214 -6.83 -11.04 -12.30
C LYS A 214 -5.33 -11.23 -12.11
N PRO A 215 -4.86 -12.45 -11.74
CA PRO A 215 -3.49 -12.82 -11.99
C PRO A 215 -3.15 -12.40 -13.41
N LEU A 216 -1.92 -11.97 -13.66
CA LEU A 216 -1.44 -12.03 -15.03
C LEU A 216 -1.71 -13.47 -15.44
N GLU A 217 -2.61 -13.69 -16.41
CA GLU A 217 -2.66 -14.99 -17.05
C GLU A 217 -1.20 -15.31 -17.35
N ALA A 218 -0.81 -16.58 -17.19
CA ALA A 218 0.39 -17.01 -17.87
C ALA A 218 0.09 -16.86 -19.37
N HIS A 219 0.10 -15.61 -19.85
CA HIS A 219 0.43 -15.28 -21.21
C HIS A 219 1.68 -16.09 -21.43
N GLU A 220 1.50 -17.14 -22.23
CA GLU A 220 2.53 -17.84 -22.96
C GLU A 220 3.72 -16.91 -23.05
N THR A 221 4.72 -17.14 -22.18
CA THR A 221 5.99 -16.43 -22.20
C THR A 221 5.90 -15.07 -22.88
N THR A 222 5.34 -14.04 -22.23
CA THR A 222 5.77 -12.69 -22.62
C THR A 222 7.26 -12.74 -22.40
N ASN A 223 8.01 -12.87 -23.51
CA ASN A 223 9.45 -13.05 -23.49
C ASN A 223 9.99 -12.08 -22.43
N PRO A 224 10.88 -12.53 -21.53
CA PRO A 224 11.48 -11.65 -20.54
C PRO A 224 11.83 -10.36 -21.26
N VAL A 225 11.27 -9.23 -20.79
CA VAL A 225 11.47 -7.91 -21.42
C VAL A 225 12.93 -7.85 -21.79
N GLU A 226 13.22 -7.73 -23.10
CA GLU A 226 14.58 -7.93 -23.58
C GLU A 226 15.53 -7.12 -22.70
N GLN A 227 16.67 -7.71 -22.29
CA GLN A 227 17.64 -6.99 -21.47
C GLN A 227 18.00 -5.63 -22.11
N SER A 228 17.89 -5.53 -23.43
CA SER A 228 17.98 -4.31 -24.24
C SER A 228 16.98 -3.21 -23.79
N LEU A 229 15.70 -3.53 -23.56
CA LEU A 229 14.66 -2.59 -23.14
C LEU A 229 14.82 -2.20 -21.67
N VAL A 230 15.07 -3.16 -20.77
CA VAL A 230 15.32 -2.85 -19.35
C VAL A 230 16.52 -1.92 -19.22
N HIS A 231 17.58 -2.18 -19.98
CA HIS A 231 18.77 -1.33 -20.01
C HIS A 231 18.48 0.07 -20.59
N LYS A 232 17.72 0.15 -21.69
CA LYS A 232 17.28 1.41 -22.31
C LYS A 232 16.48 2.27 -21.32
N VAL A 233 15.54 1.65 -20.62
CA VAL A 233 14.69 2.34 -19.63
C VAL A 233 15.50 2.75 -18.39
N ASP A 234 16.44 1.93 -17.92
CA ASP A 234 17.37 2.30 -16.84
C ASP A 234 18.24 3.50 -17.21
N LEU A 235 18.81 3.51 -18.42
CA LEU A 235 19.57 4.66 -18.94
C LEU A 235 18.74 5.94 -18.95
N MET A 236 17.50 5.88 -19.43
CA MET A 236 16.60 7.03 -19.45
C MET A 236 16.21 7.48 -18.04
N LEU A 237 15.88 6.55 -17.13
CA LEU A 237 15.61 6.85 -15.73
C LEU A 237 16.79 7.54 -15.05
N ARG A 238 18.04 7.08 -15.28
CA ARG A 238 19.24 7.74 -14.74
C ARG A 238 19.37 9.18 -15.23
N LYS A 239 19.09 9.42 -16.50
CA LYS A 239 19.15 10.75 -17.10
C LYS A 239 18.11 11.68 -16.47
N VAL A 240 16.84 11.26 -16.42
CA VAL A 240 15.74 12.04 -15.84
C VAL A 240 15.98 12.33 -14.35
N VAL A 241 16.40 11.32 -13.57
CA VAL A 241 16.78 11.53 -12.16
C VAL A 241 17.89 12.56 -12.02
N GLY A 242 18.92 12.48 -12.86
CA GLY A 242 20.02 13.45 -12.87
C GLY A 242 19.56 14.88 -13.19
N GLU A 243 18.64 15.04 -14.13
CA GLU A 243 18.05 16.34 -14.50
C GLU A 243 17.17 16.89 -13.38
N MET A 244 16.30 16.08 -12.78
CA MET A 244 15.45 16.50 -11.65
C MET A 244 16.29 16.92 -10.44
N ILE A 245 17.36 16.19 -10.11
CA ILE A 245 18.26 16.57 -9.01
C ILE A 245 18.94 17.91 -9.32
N LYS A 246 19.40 18.13 -10.56
CA LYS A 246 20.03 19.40 -10.96
C LYS A 246 19.06 20.57 -10.83
N GLN A 247 17.81 20.42 -11.27
CA GLN A 247 16.78 21.46 -11.19
C GLN A 247 16.43 21.85 -9.76
N GLN A 248 16.60 20.94 -8.80
CA GLN A 248 16.28 21.19 -7.39
C GLN A 248 17.49 21.68 -6.57
N LYS A 249 18.69 21.81 -7.15
CA LYS A 249 19.88 22.32 -6.43
C LYS A 249 19.83 23.82 -6.12
N GLU A 250 19.10 24.60 -6.92
CA GLU A 250 18.91 26.04 -6.69
C GLU A 250 17.80 26.35 -5.66
N PRO A 251 16.62 25.70 -5.69
CA PRO A 251 15.55 26.00 -4.75
C PRO A 251 15.66 25.32 -3.37
N LEU A 252 16.46 24.26 -3.21
CA LEU A 252 16.53 23.48 -1.96
C LEU A 252 17.90 23.60 -1.28
N ASN A 253 17.93 23.47 0.05
CA ASN A 253 19.18 23.39 0.80
C ASN A 253 19.87 22.02 0.62
N SER A 254 21.15 21.91 0.99
CA SER A 254 21.96 20.70 0.76
C SER A 254 21.39 19.42 1.40
N GLY A 255 20.69 19.54 2.53
CA GLY A 255 20.00 18.43 3.19
C GLY A 255 18.73 17.99 2.46
N GLU A 256 17.94 18.95 1.98
CA GLU A 256 16.73 18.72 1.20
C GLU A 256 17.04 18.13 -0.19
N VAL A 257 18.08 18.61 -0.87
CA VAL A 257 18.56 18.03 -2.13
C VAL A 257 18.96 16.57 -1.95
N LYS A 258 19.63 16.25 -0.83
CA LYS A 258 20.02 14.86 -0.52
C LYS A 258 18.80 13.97 -0.33
N LEU A 259 17.82 14.42 0.46
CA LEU A 259 16.58 13.67 0.70
C LEU A 259 15.76 13.49 -0.59
N PHE A 260 15.72 14.52 -1.43
CA PHE A 260 15.06 14.46 -2.74
C PHE A 260 15.74 13.45 -3.67
N ALA A 261 17.07 13.47 -3.74
CA ALA A 261 17.85 12.52 -4.52
C ALA A 261 17.65 11.07 -4.06
N GLU A 262 17.64 10.81 -2.75
CA GLU A 262 17.38 9.49 -2.17
C GLU A 262 15.96 8.98 -2.53
N GLY A 263 14.97 9.88 -2.52
CA GLY A 263 13.61 9.58 -2.96
C GLY A 263 13.56 9.16 -4.43
N LEU A 264 14.18 9.94 -5.32
CA LEU A 264 14.24 9.65 -6.76
C LEU A 264 14.97 8.33 -7.07
N LEU A 265 16.08 8.05 -6.39
CA LEU A 265 16.82 6.80 -6.55
C LEU A 265 15.99 5.59 -6.12
N SER A 266 15.19 5.73 -5.07
CA SER A 266 14.26 4.70 -4.62
C SER A 266 13.15 4.47 -5.64
N LYS A 267 12.52 5.54 -6.15
CA LYS A 267 11.51 5.46 -7.22
C LYS A 267 12.06 4.81 -8.49
N ARG A 268 13.28 5.15 -8.90
CA ARG A 268 13.98 4.51 -10.04
C ARG A 268 14.11 3.00 -9.85
N LYS A 269 14.58 2.57 -8.67
CA LYS A 269 14.77 1.14 -8.38
C LYS A 269 13.46 0.38 -8.51
N LEU A 270 12.37 0.93 -7.98
CA LEU A 270 11.03 0.35 -8.04
C LEU A 270 10.50 0.28 -9.47
N ALA A 271 10.63 1.37 -10.24
CA ALA A 271 10.23 1.37 -11.65
C ALA A 271 10.94 0.29 -12.48
N LEU A 272 12.22 0.03 -12.19
CA LEU A 272 12.98 -1.05 -12.84
C LEU A 272 12.56 -2.44 -12.37
N GLU A 273 12.22 -2.61 -11.09
CA GLU A 273 11.67 -3.86 -10.57
C GLU A 273 10.31 -4.17 -11.22
N ASP A 274 9.44 -3.16 -11.34
CA ASP A 274 8.13 -3.29 -11.96
C ASP A 274 8.23 -3.58 -13.47
N LEU A 275 9.15 -2.92 -14.18
CA LEU A 275 9.43 -3.23 -15.58
C LEU A 275 9.94 -4.67 -15.75
N ARG A 276 10.93 -5.08 -14.95
CA ARG A 276 11.50 -6.44 -15.03
C ARG A 276 10.46 -7.53 -14.75
N ALA A 277 9.48 -7.22 -13.92
CA ALA A 277 8.40 -8.13 -13.60
C ALA A 277 7.25 -8.08 -14.63
N GLY A 278 7.37 -7.32 -15.72
CA GLY A 278 6.35 -7.20 -16.78
C GLY A 278 5.10 -6.42 -16.34
N LEU A 279 5.25 -5.56 -15.33
CA LEU A 279 4.13 -4.90 -14.67
C LEU A 279 3.83 -3.51 -15.24
N VAL A 280 4.75 -3.05 -16.08
CA VAL A 280 4.66 -1.82 -16.83
C VAL A 280 4.69 -2.23 -18.30
N GLU A 281 3.56 -2.05 -18.98
CA GLU A 281 3.52 -2.19 -20.43
C GLU A 281 4.27 -1.03 -21.05
N ILE A 282 5.36 -1.37 -21.73
CA ILE A 282 6.21 -0.41 -22.41
C ILE A 282 6.25 -0.80 -23.88
N ASP A 283 5.87 0.14 -24.74
CA ASP A 283 6.19 0.07 -26.16
C ASP A 283 7.68 0.44 -26.37
N PRO A 284 8.57 -0.50 -26.75
CA PRO A 284 10.00 -0.28 -26.88
C PRO A 284 10.37 0.86 -27.85
N GLU A 285 9.51 1.12 -28.84
CA GLU A 285 9.71 2.13 -29.88
C GLU A 285 9.16 3.51 -29.48
N ARG A 286 8.26 3.58 -28.48
CA ARG A 286 7.58 4.81 -28.07
C ARG A 286 7.93 5.32 -26.67
N VAL A 287 8.84 4.67 -25.93
CA VAL A 287 9.32 5.18 -24.63
C VAL A 287 9.93 6.55 -24.77
N THR A 288 9.31 7.55 -24.14
CA THR A 288 9.84 8.91 -24.05
C THR A 288 10.33 9.25 -22.64
N GLY A 289 11.19 10.28 -22.54
CA GLY A 289 11.64 10.80 -21.26
C GLY A 289 10.48 11.33 -20.40
N GLU A 290 9.45 11.88 -21.04
CA GLU A 290 8.24 12.39 -20.39
C GLU A 290 7.44 11.27 -19.72
N GLN A 291 7.22 10.15 -20.43
CA GLN A 291 6.58 8.96 -19.86
C GLN A 291 7.38 8.43 -18.66
N ILE A 292 8.70 8.35 -18.77
CA ILE A 292 9.56 7.89 -17.68
C ILE A 292 9.54 8.87 -16.49
N GLN A 293 9.46 10.16 -16.77
CA GLN A 293 9.35 11.19 -15.73
C GLN A 293 8.07 11.02 -14.91
N THR A 294 6.96 10.59 -15.52
CA THR A 294 5.71 10.31 -14.77
C THR A 294 5.89 9.21 -13.71
N TRP A 295 6.78 8.23 -13.93
CA TRP A 295 7.05 7.19 -12.93
C TRP A 295 7.85 7.69 -11.72
N LEU A 296 8.51 8.84 -11.87
CA LEU A 296 9.32 9.49 -10.84
C LEU A 296 8.54 10.59 -10.09
N GLN A 297 7.34 10.94 -10.57
CA GLN A 297 6.39 11.86 -9.91
C GLN A 297 5.50 11.09 -8.91
#